data_AF-A0A2I4AL11-F1
#
_entry.id   AF-A0A2I4AL11-F1
#
_cell.length_a   1.000
_cell.length_b   1.000
_cell.length_c   1.000
_cell.angle_alpha   90.00
_cell.angle_beta   90.00
_cell.angle_gamma   90.00
#
_symmetry.space_group_name_H-M   'P 1'
#
loop_
_entity.id
_entity.type
_entity.pdbx_description
1 polymer ?
#
loop_
_entity_poly.entity_id
_entity_poly.type
_entity_poly.pdbx_seq_one_letter_code
_entity_poly.pdbx_strand_id
1 'polypeptide(L)'
;MGQAFAQGGLRLHQNQILVPQTGLYFVYSQASFRVSCSEEAGHARRPTPLSHRIWRFSDSIGSKVSLMSAVRSACQNGPEEGGKRGQGCYSSIYLGAVFSLKKGDRLWTETSQLSDLETDEGKTFFGVFAL
;
A
#
# COMPACT_ATOMS: atom_id res chain seq x y z
N MET A 1 18.49 0.13 -10.47
CA MET A 1 18.89 -1.21 -10.00
C MET A 1 18.16 -1.39 -8.70
N GLY A 2 17.17 -2.29 -8.68
CA GLY A 2 16.27 -2.48 -7.54
C GLY A 2 17.00 -2.81 -6.23
N GLN A 3 16.62 -2.19 -5.12
CA GLN A 3 17.09 -2.52 -3.77
C GLN A 3 16.28 -3.65 -3.07
N ALA A 4 15.40 -4.34 -3.79
CA ALA A 4 14.56 -5.40 -3.23
C ALA A 4 15.37 -6.68 -2.93
N PHE A 5 15.04 -7.36 -1.82
CA PHE A 5 15.72 -8.59 -1.41
C PHE A 5 14.76 -9.56 -0.71
N ALA A 6 15.17 -10.83 -0.60
CA ALA A 6 14.52 -11.85 0.21
C ALA A 6 15.58 -12.66 0.95
N GLN A 7 15.48 -12.70 2.28
CA GLN A 7 16.42 -13.42 3.17
C GLN A 7 15.67 -14.00 4.37
N GLY A 8 16.32 -14.87 5.15
CA GLY A 8 15.75 -15.38 6.41
C GLY A 8 14.60 -16.36 6.19
N GLY A 9 14.48 -16.93 4.99
CA GLY A 9 13.43 -17.88 4.62
C GLY A 9 12.11 -17.25 4.19
N LEU A 10 11.98 -15.91 4.21
CA LEU A 10 10.85 -15.21 3.60
C LEU A 10 10.80 -15.54 2.10
N ARG A 11 9.61 -15.87 1.60
CA ARG A 11 9.40 -16.22 0.19
C ARG A 11 8.20 -15.48 -0.37
N LEU A 12 8.31 -15.05 -1.62
CA LEU A 12 7.19 -14.55 -2.39
C LEU A 12 6.57 -15.69 -3.19
N HIS A 13 5.29 -15.97 -2.96
CA HIS A 13 4.53 -16.98 -3.70
C HIS A 13 3.16 -16.43 -4.06
N GLN A 14 2.79 -16.46 -5.35
CA GLN A 14 1.51 -15.95 -5.85
C GLN A 14 1.18 -14.51 -5.37
N ASN A 15 2.18 -13.63 -5.40
CA ASN A 15 2.09 -12.24 -4.91
C ASN A 15 1.80 -12.09 -3.41
N GLN A 16 2.18 -13.10 -2.60
CA GLN A 16 2.03 -13.10 -1.15
C GLN A 16 3.36 -13.45 -0.48
N ILE A 17 3.70 -12.76 0.60
CA ILE A 17 4.86 -13.09 1.41
C ILE A 17 4.49 -14.20 2.39
N LEU A 18 5.22 -15.31 2.33
CA LEU A 18 5.09 -16.46 3.24
C LEU A 18 6.00 -16.27 4.45
N VAL A 19 5.41 -16.31 5.65
CA VAL A 19 6.12 -16.20 6.92
C VAL A 19 6.82 -17.53 7.25
N PRO A 20 8.16 -17.56 7.38
CA PRO A 20 8.90 -18.81 7.54
C PRO A 20 8.84 -19.38 8.96
N GLN A 21 8.71 -18.53 9.97
CA GLN A 21 8.76 -18.91 11.40
C GLN A 21 7.78 -18.07 12.23
N THR A 22 7.28 -18.63 13.33
CA THR A 22 6.42 -17.88 14.26
C THR A 22 7.25 -16.88 15.06
N GLY A 23 6.79 -15.64 15.17
CA GLY A 23 7.53 -14.58 15.86
C GLY A 23 6.89 -13.19 15.72
N LEU A 24 7.60 -12.18 16.20
CA LEU A 24 7.24 -10.78 15.99
C LEU A 24 7.87 -10.29 14.69
N TYR A 25 7.07 -9.61 13.86
CA TYR A 25 7.50 -9.08 12.59
C TYR A 25 7.06 -7.63 12.46
N PHE A 26 7.96 -6.77 11.97
CA PHE A 26 7.58 -5.45 11.49
C PHE A 26 7.13 -5.58 10.05
N VAL A 27 5.86 -5.26 9.78
CA VAL A 27 5.24 -5.32 8.45
C VAL A 27 5.02 -3.88 7.98
N TYR A 28 5.46 -3.55 6.77
CA TYR A 28 5.37 -2.20 6.24
C TYR A 28 5.08 -2.16 4.74
N SER A 29 4.40 -1.12 4.28
CA SER A 29 4.08 -0.92 2.87
C SER A 29 3.85 0.55 2.57
N GLN A 30 4.23 0.96 1.36
CA GLN A 30 3.86 2.25 0.79
C GLN A 30 3.23 2.07 -0.58
N ALA A 31 2.16 2.82 -0.84
CA ALA A 31 1.60 3.02 -2.17
C ALA A 31 1.59 4.52 -2.49
N SER A 32 2.21 4.90 -3.60
CA SER A 32 2.22 6.29 -4.08
C SER A 32 1.40 6.42 -5.35
N PHE A 33 0.66 7.52 -5.47
CA PHE A 33 -0.29 7.77 -6.54
C PHE A 33 -0.01 9.12 -7.18
N ARG A 34 -0.18 9.18 -8.49
CA ARG A 34 -0.20 10.42 -9.27
C ARG A 34 -1.56 10.56 -9.93
N VAL A 35 -2.48 11.21 -9.21
CA VAL A 35 -3.88 11.31 -9.62
C VAL A 35 -4.04 12.51 -10.55
N SER A 36 -4.54 12.25 -11.76
CA SER A 36 -4.95 13.33 -12.67
C SER A 36 -6.27 13.92 -12.20
N CYS A 37 -6.25 15.15 -11.74
CA CYS A 37 -7.46 15.83 -11.32
C CYS A 37 -7.87 16.85 -12.39
N SER A 38 -8.80 16.47 -13.27
CA SER A 38 -9.41 17.41 -14.22
C SER A 38 -10.53 18.21 -13.55
N GLU A 39 -10.67 19.47 -13.96
CA GLU A 39 -11.94 20.20 -13.78
C GLU A 39 -12.80 19.88 -14.99
N GLU A 40 -13.78 18.98 -14.84
CA GLU A 40 -14.89 18.90 -15.79
C GLU A 40 -15.59 20.26 -15.76
N ALA A 41 -15.64 20.98 -16.89
CA ALA A 41 -16.13 22.35 -16.97
C ALA A 41 -17.55 22.47 -16.37
N GLY A 42 -17.65 23.09 -15.19
CA GLY A 42 -18.91 23.34 -14.48
C GLY A 42 -19.25 22.38 -13.33
N HIS A 43 -18.39 21.39 -13.03
CA HIS A 43 -18.58 20.51 -11.88
C HIS A 43 -17.46 20.65 -10.85
N ALA A 44 -17.84 20.78 -9.58
CA ALA A 44 -16.90 20.78 -8.47
C ALA A 44 -16.03 19.51 -8.53
N ARG A 45 -14.72 19.69 -8.32
CA ARG A 45 -13.72 18.60 -8.31
C ARG A 45 -14.18 17.53 -7.33
N ARG A 46 -14.46 16.32 -7.84
CA ARG A 46 -14.86 15.19 -6.99
C ARG A 46 -13.61 14.61 -6.32
N PRO A 47 -13.59 14.45 -4.98
CA PRO A 47 -12.47 13.79 -4.33
C PRO A 47 -12.33 12.35 -4.80
N THR A 48 -11.11 11.95 -5.17
CA THR A 48 -10.82 10.57 -5.57
C THR A 48 -10.36 9.77 -4.36
N PRO A 49 -11.10 8.74 -3.91
CA PRO A 49 -10.70 7.93 -2.78
C PRO A 49 -9.58 6.96 -3.17
N LEU A 50 -8.45 7.08 -2.47
CA LEU A 50 -7.29 6.20 -2.56
C LEU A 50 -7.27 5.30 -1.33
N SER A 51 -7.13 3.99 -1.50
CA SER A 51 -7.04 3.05 -0.39
C SER A 51 -5.85 2.11 -0.58
N HIS A 52 -5.25 1.76 0.55
CA HIS A 52 -4.20 0.76 0.62
C HIS A 52 -4.39 -0.06 1.89
N ARG A 53 -4.24 -1.38 1.77
CA ARG A 53 -4.50 -2.34 2.85
C ARG A 53 -3.47 -3.46 2.80
N ILE A 54 -3.02 -3.88 3.97
CA ILE A 54 -2.22 -5.09 4.16
C ILE A 54 -3.11 -6.16 4.78
N TRP A 55 -3.20 -7.29 4.11
CA TRP A 55 -3.95 -8.46 4.53
C TRP A 55 -3.02 -9.53 5.10
N ARG A 56 -3.57 -10.35 5.99
CA ARG A 56 -3.00 -11.60 6.47
C ARG A 56 -4.01 -12.72 6.27
N PHE A 57 -3.56 -13.86 5.77
CA PHE A 57 -4.27 -15.12 5.88
C PHE A 57 -3.48 -16.04 6.80
N SER A 58 -4.16 -16.69 7.75
CA SER A 58 -3.58 -17.72 8.60
C SER A 58 -4.39 -18.99 8.48
N ASP A 59 -3.76 -20.11 8.14
CA ASP A 59 -4.44 -21.42 8.11
C ASP A 59 -5.04 -21.77 9.47
N SER A 60 -4.43 -21.29 10.57
CA SER A 60 -4.95 -21.49 11.93
C SER A 60 -6.23 -20.71 12.24
N ILE A 61 -6.52 -19.65 11.49
CA ILE A 61 -7.73 -18.83 11.63
C ILE A 61 -8.77 -19.22 10.56
N GLY A 62 -8.31 -19.73 9.41
CA GLY A 62 -9.16 -20.14 8.29
C GLY A 62 -9.78 -18.96 7.51
N SER A 63 -9.37 -17.72 7.81
CA SER A 63 -9.89 -16.53 7.13
C SER A 63 -8.80 -15.47 6.91
N LYS A 64 -9.08 -14.54 5.98
CA LYS A 64 -8.27 -13.34 5.78
C LYS A 64 -8.66 -12.25 6.78
N VAL A 65 -7.68 -11.57 7.35
CA VAL A 65 -7.85 -10.44 8.28
C VAL A 65 -7.03 -9.24 7.80
N SER A 66 -7.57 -8.03 7.99
CA SER A 66 -6.83 -6.81 7.69
C SER A 66 -5.86 -6.51 8.83
N LEU A 67 -4.56 -6.42 8.53
CA LEU A 67 -3.57 -5.98 9.52
C LEU A 67 -3.59 -4.47 9.68
N MET A 68 -3.60 -3.76 8.55
CA MET A 68 -3.61 -2.30 8.48
C MET A 68 -4.33 -1.85 7.22
N SER A 69 -5.04 -0.73 7.30
CA SER A 69 -5.71 -0.12 6.15
C SER A 69 -5.73 1.39 6.34
N ALA A 70 -5.57 2.13 5.26
CA ALA A 70 -5.80 3.57 5.26
C ALA A 70 -6.51 3.99 3.97
N VAL A 71 -7.22 5.11 4.07
CA VAL A 71 -7.91 5.77 2.96
C VAL A 71 -7.49 7.24 2.97
N ARG A 72 -7.20 7.80 1.79
CA ARG A 72 -6.98 9.23 1.59
C ARG A 72 -7.85 9.73 0.45
N SER A 73 -8.35 10.95 0.57
CA SER A 73 -9.06 11.64 -0.51
C SER A 73 -8.09 12.53 -1.26
N ALA A 74 -7.77 12.20 -2.51
CA ALA A 74 -7.02 13.06 -3.43
C ALA A 74 -7.95 14.10 -4.08
N CYS A 75 -7.38 15.12 -4.72
CA CYS A 75 -8.12 16.15 -5.45
C CYS A 75 -9.08 17.00 -4.57
N GLN A 76 -8.72 17.29 -3.31
CA GLN A 76 -9.55 18.14 -2.43
C GLN A 76 -9.53 19.61 -2.89
N ASN A 77 -10.65 20.31 -2.69
CA ASN A 77 -10.82 21.73 -2.99
C ASN A 77 -10.06 22.57 -1.95
N GLY A 78 -8.76 22.77 -2.14
CA GLY A 78 -7.93 23.61 -1.28
C GLY A 78 -6.86 24.36 -2.08
N PRO A 79 -6.53 25.62 -1.72
CA PRO A 79 -5.52 26.42 -2.41
C PRO A 79 -4.08 25.95 -2.13
N GLU A 80 -3.89 24.88 -1.35
CA GLU A 80 -2.57 24.49 -0.82
C GLU A 80 -1.82 23.45 -1.64
N GLU A 81 -2.45 22.82 -2.65
CA GLU A 81 -1.65 22.18 -3.68
C GLU A 81 -1.38 23.22 -4.76
N GLY A 82 -0.25 23.94 -4.61
CA GLY A 82 0.33 24.85 -5.60
C GLY A 82 0.72 24.18 -6.94
N GLY A 83 0.05 23.09 -7.30
CA GLY A 83 0.09 22.47 -8.61
C GLY A 83 -0.74 23.30 -9.58
N LYS A 84 -0.06 23.84 -10.59
CA LYS A 84 -0.69 24.52 -11.73
C LYS A 84 -1.78 23.63 -12.34
N ARG A 85 -2.81 24.24 -12.93
CA ARG A 85 -3.81 23.56 -13.78
C ARG A 85 -3.13 22.49 -14.65
N GLY A 86 -3.54 21.23 -14.51
CA GLY A 86 -2.99 20.10 -15.29
C GLY A 86 -1.83 19.33 -14.65
N GLN A 87 -1.35 19.71 -13.46
CA GLN A 87 -0.35 18.94 -12.71
C GLN A 87 -1.07 17.98 -11.76
N GLY A 88 -0.95 16.67 -11.98
CA GLY A 88 -1.60 15.64 -11.14
C GLY A 88 -1.20 15.76 -9.66
N CYS A 89 -2.15 15.47 -8.76
CA CYS A 89 -1.92 15.45 -7.32
C CYS A 89 -1.09 14.22 -6.94
N TYR A 90 -0.01 14.44 -6.21
CA TYR A 90 0.78 13.34 -5.65
C TYR A 90 0.26 12.99 -4.26
N SER A 91 -0.06 11.73 -4.02
CA SER A 91 -0.52 11.25 -2.72
C SER A 91 0.16 9.93 -2.38
N SER A 92 0.47 9.72 -1.10
CA SER A 92 1.07 8.47 -0.63
C SER A 92 0.38 7.96 0.62
N ILE A 93 0.24 6.64 0.71
CA ILE A 93 -0.25 5.94 1.90
C ILE A 93 0.87 5.03 2.40
N TYR A 94 1.34 5.30 3.61
CA TYR A 94 2.32 4.47 4.32
C TYR A 94 1.64 3.74 5.47
N LEU A 95 1.91 2.44 5.60
CA LEU A 95 1.43 1.58 6.67
C LEU A 95 2.64 0.87 7.29
N GLY A 96 2.71 0.80 8.62
CA GLY A 96 3.79 0.11 9.32
C GLY A 96 3.46 -0.16 10.78
N ALA A 97 3.58 -1.42 11.22
CA ALA A 97 3.43 -1.82 12.62
C ALA A 97 4.02 -3.21 12.89
N VAL A 98 4.15 -3.57 14.17
CA VAL A 98 4.61 -4.89 14.62
C VAL A 98 3.42 -5.83 14.83
N PHE A 99 3.54 -7.06 14.34
CA PHE A 99 2.54 -8.12 14.51
C PHE A 99 3.15 -9.42 14.96
N SER A 100 2.41 -10.18 15.78
CA SER A 100 2.72 -11.59 16.03
C SER A 100 2.16 -12.44 14.87
N LEU A 101 3.08 -13.00 14.08
CA LEU A 101 2.78 -13.83 12.91
C LEU A 101 3.16 -15.28 13.18
N LYS A 102 2.42 -16.20 12.56
CA LYS A 102 2.66 -17.64 12.64
C LYS A 102 3.37 -18.10 11.38
N LYS A 103 4.18 -19.16 11.50
CA LYS A 103 4.71 -19.89 10.35
C LYS A 103 3.57 -20.27 9.39
N GLY A 104 3.76 -19.99 8.10
CA GLY A 104 2.78 -20.29 7.05
C GLY A 104 1.75 -19.18 6.81
N ASP A 105 1.72 -18.14 7.65
CA ASP A 105 0.90 -16.97 7.37
C ASP A 105 1.32 -16.33 6.06
N ARG A 106 0.33 -15.78 5.35
CA ARG A 106 0.48 -15.19 4.02
C ARG A 106 0.08 -13.74 4.08
N LEU A 107 0.96 -12.85 3.65
CA LEU A 107 0.74 -11.41 3.66
C LEU A 107 0.67 -10.86 2.24
N TRP A 108 -0.26 -9.96 1.96
CA TRP A 108 -0.33 -9.28 0.67
C TRP A 108 -0.98 -7.91 0.82
N THR A 109 -0.89 -7.11 -0.23
CA THR A 109 -1.51 -5.79 -0.29
C THR A 109 -2.68 -5.75 -1.25
N GLU A 110 -3.66 -4.90 -0.94
CA GLU A 110 -4.73 -4.50 -1.85
C GLU A 110 -4.75 -2.97 -1.93
N THR A 111 -4.82 -2.43 -3.14
CA THR A 111 -4.70 -1.00 -3.42
C THR A 111 -5.75 -0.59 -4.44
N SER A 112 -6.45 0.52 -4.22
CA SER A 112 -7.38 1.08 -5.22
C SER A 112 -6.61 1.86 -6.31
N GLN A 113 -7.32 2.35 -7.34
CA GLN A 113 -6.76 3.29 -8.34
C GLN A 113 -5.41 2.86 -8.95
N LEU A 114 -5.30 1.59 -9.35
CA LEU A 114 -4.04 1.02 -9.87
C LEU A 114 -3.51 1.75 -11.12
N SER A 115 -4.38 2.39 -11.91
CA SER A 115 -3.98 3.21 -13.07
C SER A 115 -3.19 4.46 -12.67
N ASP A 116 -3.39 4.95 -11.45
CA ASP A 116 -2.74 6.14 -10.91
C ASP A 116 -1.52 5.76 -10.04
N LEU A 117 -1.22 4.47 -9.87
CA LEU A 117 -0.16 3.97 -8.99
C LEU A 117 1.22 4.16 -9.61
N GLU A 118 2.11 4.79 -8.87
CA GLU A 118 3.49 5.01 -9.29
C GLU A 118 4.33 3.76 -8.97
N THR A 119 4.93 3.17 -10.01
CA THR A 119 5.69 1.90 -9.91
C THR A 119 7.21 2.09 -9.96
N ASP A 120 7.68 3.34 -10.05
CA ASP A 120 9.11 3.64 -9.97
C ASP A 120 9.69 3.18 -8.63
N GLU A 121 10.98 2.85 -8.66
CA GLU A 121 11.72 2.37 -7.49
C GLU A 121 11.57 3.33 -6.30
N GLY A 122 11.22 2.78 -5.12
CA GLY A 122 11.05 3.55 -3.89
C GLY A 122 9.70 4.27 -3.72
N LYS A 123 8.84 4.30 -4.74
CA LYS A 123 7.50 4.94 -4.62
C LYS A 123 6.44 3.99 -4.07
N THR A 124 6.45 2.75 -4.53
CA THR A 124 5.52 1.70 -4.10
C THR A 124 6.29 0.44 -3.74
N PHE A 125 6.13 -0.04 -2.52
CA PHE A 125 6.87 -1.18 -1.99
C PHE A 125 6.11 -1.87 -0.86
N PHE A 126 6.40 -3.15 -0.64
CA PHE A 126 5.87 -3.95 0.46
C PHE A 126 7.00 -4.78 1.06
N GLY A 127 7.12 -4.79 2.38
CA GLY A 127 8.20 -5.48 3.07
C GLY A 127 7.83 -5.96 4.48
N VAL A 128 8.64 -6.89 4.95
CA VAL A 128 8.52 -7.48 6.28
C VAL A 128 9.88 -7.97 6.77
N PHE A 129 10.16 -7.81 8.05
CA PHE A 129 11.32 -8.44 8.71
C PHE A 129 10.96 -8.91 10.11
N ALA A 130 11.62 -9.97 10.57
CA ALA A 130 11.51 -10.48 11.93
C ALA A 130 12.28 -9.59 12.92
N LEU A 131 11.76 -9.41 14.13
CA LEU A 131 12.43 -8.73 15.24
C LEU A 131 13.28 -9.70 16.07
#